data_AF-A0A5B8VRX6-F1
#
_entry.id   AF-A0A5B8VRX6-F1
#
_cell.length_a   1.000
_cell.length_b   1.000
_cell.length_c   1.000
_cell.angle_alpha   90.00
_cell.angle_beta   90.00
_cell.angle_gamma   90.00
#
_symmetry.space_group_name_H-M   'P 1'
#
loop_
_entity.id
_entity.type
_entity.pdbx_description
1 polymer ?
#
loop_
_entity_poly.entity_id
_entity_poly.type
_entity_poly.pdbx_seq_one_letter_code
_entity_poly.pdbx_strand_id
1 'polypeptide(L)'
;MPESDGEGSTFQSYPRTGFIFSNRTSVEQTAVLGTELKSSSAFTFGSDLDSLLQKLDTVFIQVPVAFEADGKASLGTMTWPLVNNYTVLPLKKDPTRVVVAPFSKLTVTGEITEKVLKTNFMVTLREQNSDQQKRLKGSWSGTVPISEDLNYQVEDIK
;
A
#
# COMPACT_ATOMS: atom_id res chain seq x y z
N MET A 1 17.56 -12.07 13.12
CA MET A 1 17.53 -11.49 11.77
C MET A 1 16.84 -12.49 10.86
N PRO A 2 15.77 -12.16 10.14
CA PRO A 2 15.38 -12.94 8.98
C PRO A 2 16.34 -12.61 7.84
N GLU A 3 17.01 -13.62 7.31
CA GLU A 3 17.75 -13.51 6.04
C GLU A 3 16.70 -13.45 4.92
N SER A 4 16.75 -12.37 4.16
CA SER A 4 15.84 -12.12 3.03
C SER A 4 16.45 -12.79 1.79
N ASP A 5 16.02 -14.00 1.50
CA ASP A 5 16.21 -14.60 0.18
C ASP A 5 15.41 -13.75 -0.83
N GLY A 6 16.15 -12.92 -1.58
CA GLY A 6 15.58 -11.98 -2.53
C GLY A 6 14.93 -12.72 -3.70
N GLU A 7 13.61 -12.78 -3.73
CA GLU A 7 12.85 -13.20 -4.91
C GLU A 7 11.65 -12.30 -5.17
N GLY A 8 11.72 -11.56 -6.28
CA GLY A 8 10.56 -11.16 -7.08
C GLY A 8 9.81 -9.90 -6.65
N SER A 9 10.43 -8.72 -6.69
CA SER A 9 9.68 -7.46 -6.75
C SER A 9 9.26 -7.17 -8.19
N THR A 10 7.96 -7.23 -8.47
CA THR A 10 7.36 -6.78 -9.74
C THR A 10 6.78 -5.39 -9.58
N PHE A 11 7.04 -4.53 -10.55
CA PHE A 11 6.45 -3.19 -10.64
C PHE A 11 5.22 -3.26 -11.53
N GLN A 12 4.14 -2.61 -11.12
CA GLN A 12 2.89 -2.52 -11.89
C GLN A 12 2.43 -1.07 -11.90
N SER A 13 2.11 -0.57 -13.09
CA SER A 13 1.60 0.77 -13.30
C SER A 13 0.11 0.73 -13.58
N TYR A 14 -0.65 1.58 -12.88
CA TYR A 14 -2.08 1.73 -13.11
C TYR A 14 -2.41 3.18 -13.50
N PRO A 15 -3.08 3.40 -14.65
CA PRO A 15 -3.58 4.73 -14.98
C PRO A 15 -4.73 5.10 -14.04
N ARG A 16 -4.75 6.33 -13.52
CA ARG A 16 -5.89 6.88 -12.79
C ARG A 16 -6.75 7.76 -13.70
N THR A 17 -8.06 7.74 -13.42
CA THR A 17 -9.02 8.69 -14.01
C THR A 17 -8.55 10.11 -13.76
N GLY A 18 -8.41 10.90 -14.82
CA GLY A 18 -7.93 12.27 -14.72
C GLY A 18 -8.93 13.21 -14.07
N PHE A 19 -8.41 14.26 -13.44
CA PHE A 19 -9.19 15.40 -12.95
C PHE A 19 -9.19 16.49 -14.02
N ILE A 20 -10.33 17.13 -14.24
CA ILE A 20 -10.46 18.25 -15.17
C ILE A 20 -10.89 19.48 -14.39
N PHE A 21 -10.09 20.53 -14.46
CA PHE A 21 -10.40 21.85 -13.92
C PHE A 21 -10.61 22.81 -15.08
N SER A 22 -11.61 23.68 -14.97
CA SER A 22 -11.87 24.70 -15.98
C SER A 22 -12.03 26.05 -15.30
N ASN A 23 -11.16 26.99 -15.65
CA ASN A 23 -11.21 28.36 -15.18
C ASN A 23 -11.70 29.25 -16.31
N ARG A 24 -12.95 29.71 -16.22
CA ARG A 24 -13.57 30.65 -17.19
C ARG A 24 -13.48 32.10 -16.74
N THR A 25 -12.72 32.38 -15.69
CA THR A 25 -12.60 33.71 -15.11
C THR A 25 -11.31 34.38 -15.60
N SER A 26 -11.21 35.69 -15.37
CA SER A 26 -10.01 36.48 -15.67
C SER A 26 -8.93 36.40 -14.58
N VAL A 27 -9.16 35.63 -13.51
CA VAL A 27 -8.25 35.49 -12.37
C VAL A 27 -7.80 34.04 -12.23
N GLU A 28 -6.59 33.83 -11.73
CA GLU A 28 -6.07 32.49 -11.46
C GLU A 28 -6.88 31.79 -10.37
N GLN A 29 -7.02 30.47 -10.52
CA GLN A 29 -7.67 29.61 -9.51
C GLN A 29 -6.69 28.55 -9.04
N THR A 30 -6.69 28.29 -7.73
CA THR A 30 -5.93 27.17 -7.15
C THR A 30 -6.89 26.04 -6.79
N ALA A 31 -6.62 24.84 -7.30
CA ALA A 31 -7.30 23.62 -6.91
C ALA A 31 -6.40 22.74 -6.05
N VAL A 32 -7.01 21.94 -5.18
CA VAL A 32 -6.32 21.01 -4.28
C VAL A 32 -6.71 19.59 -4.66
N LEU A 33 -5.71 18.79 -5.01
CA LEU A 33 -5.84 17.38 -5.35
C LEU A 33 -5.52 16.55 -4.11
N GLY A 34 -6.54 15.89 -3.55
CA GLY A 34 -6.37 14.87 -2.53
C GLY A 34 -6.26 13.49 -3.16
N THR A 35 -5.05 12.99 -3.38
CA THR A 35 -4.88 11.60 -3.82
C THR A 35 -4.86 10.67 -2.61
N GLU A 36 -5.86 9.79 -2.49
CA GLU A 36 -5.79 8.69 -1.53
C GLU A 36 -4.95 7.55 -2.15
N LEU A 37 -3.76 7.34 -1.59
CA LEU A 37 -2.93 6.18 -1.86
C LEU A 37 -3.27 5.08 -0.85
N LYS A 38 -3.47 3.87 -1.35
CA LYS A 38 -3.80 2.69 -0.53
C LYS A 38 -2.70 1.67 -0.74
N SER A 39 -2.12 1.17 0.35
CA SER A 39 -1.36 -0.08 0.29
C SER A 39 -2.26 -1.23 0.73
N SER A 40 -2.00 -2.41 0.21
CA SER A 40 -2.68 -3.62 0.65
C SER A 40 -1.68 -4.63 1.14
N SER A 41 -2.11 -5.50 2.05
CA SER A 41 -1.29 -6.54 2.62
C SER A 41 -2.12 -7.80 2.81
N ALA A 42 -1.53 -8.94 2.46
CA ALA A 42 -2.15 -10.24 2.55
C ALA A 42 -1.20 -11.25 3.22
N PHE A 43 -1.77 -12.19 3.97
CA PHE A 43 -1.04 -13.28 4.62
C PHE A 43 -1.56 -14.64 4.22
N THR A 44 -0.67 -15.59 4.00
CA THR A 44 -1.05 -16.97 3.75
C THR A 44 -0.21 -17.89 4.62
N PHE A 45 -0.86 -18.82 5.30
CA PHE A 45 -0.17 -19.89 6.02
C PHE A 45 -0.19 -21.17 5.19
N GLY A 46 0.81 -22.05 5.39
CA GLY A 46 0.83 -23.36 4.73
C GLY A 46 -0.33 -24.26 5.15
N SER A 47 -0.62 -25.29 4.34
CA SER A 47 -1.79 -26.18 4.46
C SER A 47 -1.85 -27.05 5.73
N ASP A 48 -0.78 -27.14 6.54
CA ASP A 48 -0.72 -27.98 7.74
C ASP A 48 -1.36 -27.32 9.00
N LEU A 49 -2.22 -26.32 8.80
CA LEU A 49 -2.63 -25.35 9.84
C LEU A 49 -4.10 -25.42 10.29
N ASP A 50 -4.97 -26.19 9.63
CA ASP A 50 -6.43 -26.05 9.79
C ASP A 50 -6.97 -26.30 11.21
N SER A 51 -6.36 -27.18 12.00
CA SER A 51 -6.88 -27.50 13.36
C SER A 51 -6.36 -26.58 14.47
N LEU A 52 -5.23 -25.92 14.27
CA LEU A 52 -4.57 -25.04 15.25
C LEU A 52 -4.94 -23.57 15.03
N LEU A 53 -5.15 -23.15 13.78
CA LEU A 53 -5.62 -21.80 13.46
C LEU A 53 -7.04 -21.52 13.95
N GLN A 54 -7.93 -22.52 13.95
CA GLN A 54 -9.31 -22.34 14.44
C GLN A 54 -9.37 -21.95 15.93
N LYS A 55 -8.30 -22.21 16.70
CA LYS A 55 -8.20 -21.87 18.13
C LYS A 55 -7.46 -20.56 18.37
N LEU A 56 -6.90 -19.94 17.34
CA LEU A 56 -6.15 -18.70 17.43
C LEU A 56 -6.96 -17.59 16.78
N ASP A 57 -7.33 -16.57 17.56
CA ASP A 57 -8.06 -15.42 17.01
C ASP A 57 -7.12 -14.48 16.25
N THR A 58 -5.88 -14.31 16.75
CA THR A 58 -4.91 -13.35 16.23
C THR A 58 -3.48 -13.86 16.24
N VAL A 59 -2.67 -13.38 15.31
CA VAL A 59 -1.20 -13.57 15.28
C VAL A 59 -0.48 -12.23 15.32
N PHE A 60 0.66 -12.21 16.01
CA PHE A 60 1.56 -11.05 16.04
C PHE A 60 2.70 -11.28 15.06
N ILE A 61 2.81 -10.41 14.07
CA ILE A 61 3.81 -10.50 13.02
C ILE A 61 4.42 -9.12 12.78
N GLN A 62 5.74 -9.11 12.63
CA GLN A 62 6.46 -7.92 12.19
C GLN A 62 6.43 -7.89 10.67
N VAL A 63 5.79 -6.87 10.12
CA VAL A 63 5.71 -6.63 8.68
C VAL A 63 5.96 -5.16 8.38
N PRO A 64 6.25 -4.81 7.12
CA PRO A 64 6.24 -3.41 6.71
C PRO A 64 4.88 -2.76 7.05
N VAL A 65 4.91 -1.71 7.87
CA VAL A 65 3.70 -0.96 8.30
C VAL A 65 3.59 0.42 7.66
N ALA A 66 4.73 0.95 7.23
CA ALA A 66 4.82 2.24 6.58
C ALA A 66 5.89 2.16 5.49
N PHE A 67 5.67 2.94 4.44
CA PHE A 67 6.60 3.11 3.35
C PHE A 67 6.91 4.60 3.28
N GLU A 68 8.20 4.94 3.37
CA GLU A 68 8.68 6.28 3.11
C GLU A 68 8.54 6.61 1.62
N ALA A 69 8.56 7.90 1.28
CA ALA A 69 8.43 8.36 -0.10
C ALA A 69 9.58 7.88 -1.02
N ASP A 70 10.70 7.46 -0.45
CA ASP A 70 11.84 6.86 -1.17
C ASP A 70 11.70 5.33 -1.36
N GLY A 71 10.56 4.76 -0.95
CA GLY A 71 10.28 3.33 -1.02
C GLY A 71 10.90 2.50 0.09
N LYS A 72 11.56 3.10 1.10
CA LYS A 72 12.02 2.36 2.28
C LYS A 72 10.84 1.91 3.14
N ALA A 73 10.89 0.65 3.55
CA ALA A 73 9.90 0.07 4.44
C ALA A 73 10.29 0.28 5.91
N SER A 74 9.45 0.94 6.69
CA SER A 74 9.55 0.85 8.15
C SER A 74 8.84 -0.43 8.60
N LEU A 75 9.58 -1.30 9.30
CA LEU A 75 9.00 -2.48 9.92
C LEU A 75 8.24 -2.07 11.19
N GLY A 76 7.06 -2.64 11.36
CA GLY A 76 6.27 -2.48 12.58
C GLY A 76 5.57 -3.79 12.95
N THR A 77 5.22 -3.90 14.22
CA THR A 77 4.43 -5.05 14.69
C THR A 77 2.96 -4.74 14.46
N MET A 78 2.26 -5.59 13.71
CA MET A 78 0.80 -5.54 13.61
C MET A 78 0.17 -6.81 14.15
N THR A 79 -1.01 -6.65 14.74
CA THR A 79 -1.85 -7.76 15.17
C THR A 79 -2.81 -8.08 14.04
N TRP A 80 -2.81 -9.34 13.58
CA TRP A 80 -3.59 -9.76 12.43
C TRP A 80 -4.62 -10.83 12.79
N PRO A 81 -5.87 -10.69 12.35
CA PRO A 81 -6.87 -11.75 12.46
C PRO A 81 -6.55 -12.87 11.45
N LEU A 82 -6.62 -14.12 11.90
CA LEU A 82 -6.29 -15.29 11.06
C LEU A 82 -7.35 -15.59 10.00
N VAL A 83 -8.59 -15.15 10.21
CA VAL A 83 -9.75 -15.39 9.34
C VAL A 83 -9.89 -14.33 8.25
N ASN A 84 -9.28 -13.15 8.43
CA ASN A 84 -9.35 -12.05 7.46
C ASN A 84 -7.94 -11.57 7.15
N ASN A 85 -7.26 -12.36 6.32
CA ASN A 85 -5.84 -12.24 6.03
C ASN A 85 -5.49 -11.08 5.10
N TYR A 86 -6.42 -10.17 4.81
CA TYR A 86 -6.26 -9.02 3.94
C TYR A 86 -6.54 -7.72 4.69
N THR A 87 -5.67 -6.73 4.53
CA THR A 87 -5.91 -5.37 5.02
C THR A 87 -5.51 -4.33 3.98
N VAL A 88 -6.13 -3.15 4.11
CA VAL A 88 -5.77 -1.96 3.34
C VAL A 88 -5.31 -0.90 4.32
N LEU A 89 -4.08 -0.41 4.16
CA LEU A 89 -3.54 0.68 4.94
C LEU A 89 -3.59 1.97 4.12
N PRO A 90 -4.20 3.04 4.65
CA PRO A 90 -4.14 4.34 4.01
C PRO A 90 -2.71 4.88 4.09
N LEU A 91 -2.15 5.29 2.97
CA LEU A 91 -0.90 6.04 2.94
C LEU A 91 -1.25 7.52 2.95
N LYS A 92 -0.78 8.22 4.00
CA LYS A 92 -0.90 9.68 4.06
C LYS A 92 -0.01 10.28 2.98
N LYS A 93 -0.62 10.91 1.99
CA LYS A 93 0.06 11.77 1.03
C LYS A 93 -0.41 13.21 1.25
N ASP A 94 0.53 14.14 1.21
CA ASP A 94 0.18 15.56 1.25
C ASP A 94 -0.58 15.94 -0.03
N PRO A 95 -1.63 16.77 0.07
CA PRO A 95 -2.40 17.16 -1.08
C PRO A 95 -1.58 18.02 -2.05
N THR A 96 -1.70 17.74 -3.35
CA THR A 96 -1.02 18.50 -4.40
C THR A 96 -1.84 19.74 -4.75
N ARG A 97 -1.21 20.92 -4.82
CA ARG A 97 -1.88 22.15 -5.26
C ARG A 97 -1.57 22.41 -6.73
N VAL A 98 -2.59 22.73 -7.52
CA VAL A 98 -2.46 23.05 -8.94
C VAL A 98 -3.07 24.42 -9.23
N VAL A 99 -2.42 25.18 -10.11
CA VAL A 99 -2.89 26.49 -10.55
C VAL A 99 -3.52 26.34 -11.93
N VAL A 100 -4.71 26.90 -12.10
CA VAL A 100 -5.45 26.93 -13.36
C VAL A 100 -5.51 28.37 -13.84
N ALA A 101 -4.84 28.65 -14.95
CA ALA A 101 -4.75 29.99 -15.52
C ALA A 101 -6.13 30.51 -15.95
N PRO A 102 -6.32 31.83 -16.03
CA PRO A 102 -7.53 32.43 -16.59
C PRO A 102 -7.89 31.85 -17.96
N PHE A 103 -9.18 31.68 -18.23
CA PHE A 103 -9.70 31.17 -19.51
C PHE A 103 -9.02 29.89 -20.02
N SER A 104 -8.66 28.99 -19.10
CA SER A 104 -7.97 27.74 -19.42
C SER A 104 -8.63 26.53 -18.78
N LYS A 105 -8.42 25.37 -19.40
CA LYS A 105 -8.79 24.06 -18.90
C LYS A 105 -7.50 23.31 -18.58
N LEU A 106 -7.38 22.83 -17.35
CA LEU A 106 -6.30 21.97 -16.91
C LEU A 106 -6.83 20.54 -16.78
N THR A 107 -6.26 19.62 -17.55
CA THR A 107 -6.46 18.17 -17.38
C THR A 107 -5.25 17.62 -16.64
N VAL A 108 -5.49 16.97 -15.51
CA VAL A 108 -4.47 16.29 -14.71
C VAL A 108 -4.72 14.80 -14.79
N THR A 109 -3.79 14.06 -15.37
CA THR A 109 -3.80 12.58 -15.34
C THR A 109 -2.68 12.09 -14.45
N GLY A 110 -2.86 10.91 -13.87
CA GLY A 110 -1.87 10.32 -12.96
C GLY A 110 -1.61 8.87 -13.30
N GLU A 111 -0.37 8.46 -13.12
CA GLU A 111 0.06 7.06 -13.10
C GLU A 111 0.62 6.74 -11.73
N ILE A 112 0.16 5.65 -11.12
CA ILE A 112 0.74 5.15 -9.87
C ILE A 112 1.57 3.92 -10.20
N THR A 113 2.84 3.96 -9.81
CA THR A 113 3.68 2.78 -9.81
C THR A 113 3.56 2.10 -8.46
N GLU A 114 3.16 0.84 -8.48
CA GLU A 114 3.09 -0.02 -7.31
C GLU A 114 4.24 -1.04 -7.33
N LYS A 115 4.74 -1.37 -6.14
CA LYS A 115 5.69 -2.44 -5.91
C LYS A 115 5.00 -3.56 -5.14
N VAL A 116 5.06 -4.76 -5.67
CA VAL A 116 4.65 -5.96 -4.94
C VAL A 116 5.86 -6.48 -4.17
N LEU A 117 5.69 -6.62 -2.86
CA LEU A 117 6.68 -7.18 -1.95
C LEU A 117 6.19 -8.52 -1.46
N LYS A 118 7.08 -9.51 -1.44
CA LYS A 118 6.80 -10.83 -0.90
C LYS A 118 7.89 -11.21 0.07
N THR A 119 7.51 -11.77 1.21
CA THR A 119 8.48 -12.33 2.16
C THR A 119 7.92 -13.58 2.81
N ASN A 120 8.78 -14.56 3.01
CA ASN A 120 8.44 -15.76 3.76
C ASN A 120 8.85 -15.55 5.22
N PHE A 121 8.06 -16.08 6.15
CA PHE A 121 8.34 -15.97 7.57
C PHE A 121 8.09 -17.28 8.30
N MET A 122 8.70 -17.41 9.49
CA MET A 122 8.42 -18.48 10.43
C MET A 122 7.90 -17.92 11.74
N VAL A 123 6.77 -18.46 12.22
CA VAL A 123 6.19 -18.17 13.53
C VAL A 123 6.46 -19.35 14.45
N THR A 124 6.81 -19.09 15.71
CA THR A 124 6.84 -20.13 16.74
C THR A 124 5.63 -19.95 17.64
N LEU A 125 4.71 -20.90 17.59
CA LEU A 125 3.62 -21.01 18.55
C LEU A 125 4.14 -21.70 19.81
N ARG A 126 3.83 -21.13 20.97
CA ARG A 126 4.10 -21.71 22.28
C ARG A 126 2.80 -21.80 23.05
N GLU A 127 2.48 -22.98 23.53
CA GLU A 127 1.32 -23.17 24.40
C GLU A 127 1.64 -22.60 25.79
N GLN A 128 0.76 -21.76 26.36
CA GLN A 128 1.07 -21.07 27.63
C GLN A 128 1.26 -22.03 28.82
N ASN A 129 0.65 -23.21 28.77
CA ASN A 129 0.63 -24.18 29.86
C ASN A 129 1.46 -25.44 29.55
N SER A 130 2.34 -25.38 28.54
CA SER A 130 3.08 -26.53 28.02
C SER A 130 4.40 -26.06 27.40
N ASP A 131 5.47 -26.84 27.57
CA ASP A 131 6.74 -26.55 26.90
C ASP A 131 6.73 -26.87 25.40
N GLN A 132 5.59 -27.34 24.87
CA GLN A 132 5.45 -27.59 23.45
C GLN A 132 5.54 -26.30 22.64
N GLN A 133 6.43 -26.35 21.65
CA GLN A 133 6.59 -25.32 20.64
C GLN A 133 6.32 -25.91 19.26
N LYS A 134 5.55 -25.20 18.44
CA LYS A 134 5.32 -25.56 17.05
C LYS A 134 5.77 -24.42 16.16
N ARG A 135 6.59 -24.72 15.16
CA ARG A 135 7.00 -23.75 14.14
C ARG A 135 6.06 -23.83 12.95
N LEU A 136 5.61 -22.69 12.47
CA LEU A 136 4.73 -22.55 11.31
C LEU A 136 5.41 -21.69 10.27
N LYS A 137 5.33 -22.10 9.00
CA LYS A 137 5.77 -21.29 7.88
C LYS A 137 4.58 -20.52 7.32
N GLY A 138 4.80 -19.26 6.98
CA GLY A 138 3.84 -18.41 6.30
C GLY A 138 4.52 -17.55 5.24
N SER A 139 3.71 -16.95 4.40
CA SER A 139 4.13 -15.94 3.44
C SER A 139 3.29 -14.68 3.62
N TRP A 140 3.95 -13.55 3.42
CA TRP A 140 3.34 -12.23 3.36
C TRP A 140 3.52 -11.68 1.96
N SER A 141 2.48 -11.03 1.46
CA SER A 141 2.53 -10.23 0.24
C SER A 141 1.93 -8.87 0.52
N GLY A 142 2.61 -7.80 0.14
CA GLY A 142 2.09 -6.43 0.22
C GLY A 142 2.22 -5.73 -1.12
N THR A 143 1.22 -4.93 -1.49
CA THR A 143 1.29 -4.04 -2.65
C THR A 143 1.33 -2.60 -2.15
N VAL A 144 2.34 -1.86 -2.58
CA VAL A 144 2.61 -0.51 -2.07
C VAL A 144 2.84 0.46 -3.23
N PRO A 145 2.16 1.61 -3.27
CA PRO A 145 2.49 2.65 -4.23
C PRO A 145 3.85 3.27 -3.86
N ILE A 146 4.75 3.35 -4.83
CA ILE A 146 6.11 3.89 -4.66
C ILE A 146 6.32 5.20 -5.40
N SER A 147 5.54 5.47 -6.46
CA SER A 147 5.53 6.77 -7.13
C SER A 147 4.12 7.10 -7.62
N GLU A 148 3.86 8.39 -7.76
CA GLU A 148 2.72 8.91 -8.49
C GLU A 148 3.24 9.99 -9.43
N ASP A 149 3.16 9.71 -10.73
CA ASP A 149 3.60 10.61 -11.78
C ASP A 149 2.37 11.32 -12.34
N LEU A 150 2.33 12.64 -12.14
CA LEU A 150 1.23 13.50 -12.59
C LEU A 150 1.60 14.20 -13.89
N ASN A 151 0.73 14.07 -14.88
CA ASN A 151 0.82 14.74 -16.17
C ASN A 151 -0.22 15.85 -16.27
N TYR A 152 0.21 17.01 -16.77
CA TYR A 152 -0.60 18.21 -16.86
C TYR A 152 -0.76 18.62 -18.32
N GLN A 153 -2.00 18.78 -18.77
CA GLN A 153 -2.33 19.29 -20.09
C GLN A 153 -3.21 20.53 -19.93
N VAL A 154 -2.74 21.66 -20.47
CA VAL A 154 -3.46 22.93 -20.46
C VAL A 154 -4.03 23.19 -21.85
N GLU A 155 -5.30 23.57 -21.90
CA GLU A 155 -6.01 23.94 -23.12
C GLU A 155 -6.68 25.30 -22.91
N ASP A 156 -6.51 26.22 -23.87
CA ASP A 156 -7.21 27.50 -23.83
C ASP A 156 -8.71 27.29 -24.09
N ILE A 157 -9.55 27.96 -23.30
CA ILE A 157 -11.00 27.97 -23.49
C ILE A 157 -11.34 29.31 -24.16
N LYS A 158 -11.68 29.23 -25.45
CA LYS A 158 -12.24 30.37 -26.20
C LYS A 158 -13.66 30.70 -25.77
#